data_AF-A0A938AT04-F1
#
_entry.id   AF-A0A938AT04-F1
#
_cell.length_a   1.000
_cell.length_b   1.000
_cell.length_c   1.000
_cell.angle_alpha   90.00
_cell.angle_beta   90.00
_cell.angle_gamma   90.00
#
_symmetry.space_group_name_H-M   'P 1'
#
loop_
_entity.id
_entity.type
_entity.pdbx_description
1 polymer ?
#
loop_
_entity_poly.entity_id
_entity_poly.type
_entity_poly.pdbx_seq_one_letter_code
_entity_poly.pdbx_strand_id
1 'polypeptide(L)'
;FYARPRLVGYVPAAAFYPRPKVDSAIVRLDVYHQPPVPVDDVPHFFRVVAAGFSQPRKQLKNALAHGLGLPVATVIEALTAAGIAPQQRAESLALDDWARLAPRLQVGEY
;
A
#
# COMPACT_ATOMS: atom_id res chain seq x y z
N PHE A 1 -4.12 7.65 0.84
CA PHE A 1 -3.96 8.34 -0.45
C PHE A 1 -5.03 9.41 -0.65
N TYR A 2 -6.31 9.08 -0.86
CA TYR A 2 -7.34 10.08 -1.19
C TYR A 2 -7.90 10.91 -0.01
N ALA A 3 -7.78 10.43 1.22
CA ALA A 3 -8.36 11.08 2.38
C ALA A 3 -7.51 10.85 3.63
N ARG A 4 -7.72 11.70 4.64
CA ARG A 4 -7.27 11.47 6.02
C ARG A 4 -8.32 10.63 6.75
N PRO A 5 -8.06 9.35 7.08
CA PRO A 5 -9.00 8.56 7.84
C PRO A 5 -8.95 8.92 9.33
N ARG A 6 -10.11 8.94 9.97
CA ARG A 6 -10.27 9.10 11.43
C ARG A 6 -11.27 8.08 11.95
N LEU A 7 -10.88 7.35 13.00
CA LEU A 7 -11.79 6.49 13.75
C LEU A 7 -12.63 7.39 14.67
N VAL A 8 -13.94 7.42 14.45
CA VAL A 8 -14.89 8.23 15.24
C VAL A 8 -15.35 7.46 16.47
N GLY A 9 -15.54 6.15 16.32
CA GLY A 9 -15.95 5.27 17.42
C GLY A 9 -16.33 3.88 16.94
N TYR A 10 -16.73 3.05 17.88
CA TYR A 10 -17.20 1.70 17.64
C TYR A 10 -18.69 1.59 17.94
N VAL A 11 -19.39 0.75 17.20
CA VAL A 11 -20.81 0.44 17.43
C VAL A 11 -20.92 -1.06 17.74
N PRO A 12 -21.35 -1.44 18.96
CA PRO A 12 -21.52 -2.84 19.32
C PRO A 12 -22.50 -3.56 18.40
N ALA A 13 -22.26 -4.84 18.11
CA ALA A 13 -23.16 -5.67 17.31
C ALA A 13 -24.61 -5.69 17.84
N ALA A 14 -24.77 -5.58 19.17
CA ALA A 14 -26.08 -5.58 19.83
C ALA A 14 -26.96 -4.37 19.45
N ALA A 15 -26.40 -3.33 18.83
CA ALA A 15 -27.14 -2.17 18.36
C ALA A 15 -27.87 -2.40 17.00
N PHE A 16 -27.70 -3.56 16.37
CA PHE A 16 -28.25 -3.87 15.05
C PHE A 16 -29.28 -5.02 15.11
N TYR A 17 -30.25 -5.00 14.18
CA TYR A 17 -31.20 -6.09 13.97
C TYR A 17 -31.30 -6.47 12.47
N PRO A 18 -31.16 -7.77 12.10
CA PRO A 18 -30.70 -8.87 12.96
C PRO A 18 -29.26 -8.65 13.44
N ARG A 19 -28.92 -9.20 14.61
CA ARG A 19 -27.60 -8.99 15.23
C ARG A 19 -26.48 -9.66 14.41
N PRO A 20 -25.43 -8.93 13.98
CA PRO A 20 -24.26 -9.50 13.31
C PRO A 20 -23.31 -10.22 14.29
N LYS A 21 -22.33 -10.97 13.75
CA LYS A 21 -21.31 -11.70 14.55
C LYS A 21 -20.17 -10.84 15.07
N VAL A 22 -20.02 -9.62 14.57
CA VAL A 22 -18.89 -8.72 14.84
C VAL A 22 -19.38 -7.31 15.10
N ASP A 23 -18.60 -6.54 15.83
CA ASP A 23 -18.84 -5.11 16.05
C ASP A 23 -18.54 -4.29 14.79
N SER A 24 -19.11 -3.09 14.73
CA SER A 24 -18.87 -2.11 13.67
C SER A 24 -17.97 -0.97 14.14
N ALA A 25 -17.37 -0.26 13.19
CA ALA A 25 -16.61 0.97 13.43
C ALA A 25 -17.13 2.10 12.53
N ILE A 26 -17.19 3.31 13.08
CA ILE A 26 -17.51 4.53 12.32
C ILE A 26 -16.18 5.17 11.91
N VAL A 27 -15.95 5.24 10.60
CA VAL A 27 -14.76 5.86 10.02
C VAL A 27 -15.18 7.13 9.27
N ARG A 28 -14.55 8.25 9.60
CA ARG A 28 -14.68 9.51 8.86
C ARG A 28 -13.50 9.63 7.91
N LEU A 29 -13.79 9.98 6.65
CA LEU A 29 -12.79 10.26 5.63
C LEU A 29 -12.85 11.75 5.30
N ASP A 30 -11.82 12.50 5.68
CA ASP A 30 -11.66 13.88 5.19
C ASP A 30 -10.92 13.85 3.88
N VAL A 31 -11.67 13.99 2.78
CA VAL A 31 -11.14 13.91 1.41
C VAL A 31 -10.18 15.08 1.18
N TYR A 32 -8.98 14.76 0.69
CA TYR A 32 -8.03 15.79 0.32
C TYR A 32 -8.44 16.43 -1.02
N HIS A 33 -8.21 17.72 -1.17
CA HIS A 33 -8.40 18.39 -2.46
C HIS A 33 -7.48 17.79 -3.55
N GLN A 34 -6.27 17.41 -3.17
CA GLN A 34 -5.30 16.68 -3.98
C GLN A 34 -4.59 15.64 -3.10
N PRO A 35 -4.11 14.51 -3.65
CA PRO A 35 -3.34 13.54 -2.89
C PRO A 35 -2.13 14.18 -2.18
N PRO A 36 -1.78 13.73 -0.96
CA PRO A 36 -0.70 14.33 -0.17
C PRO A 36 0.70 14.02 -0.72
N VAL A 37 0.80 13.15 -1.72
CA VAL A 37 2.04 12.78 -2.43
C VAL A 37 1.81 12.88 -3.93
N PRO A 38 2.78 13.40 -4.70
CA PRO A 38 2.67 13.46 -6.15
C PRO A 38 2.79 12.05 -6.74
N VAL A 39 1.84 11.68 -7.60
CA VAL A 39 1.81 10.40 -8.32
C VAL A 39 1.25 10.65 -9.71
N ASP A 40 2.08 10.45 -10.73
CA ASP A 40 1.70 10.73 -12.13
C ASP A 40 0.79 9.64 -12.72
N ASP A 41 1.08 8.37 -12.44
CA ASP A 41 0.27 7.22 -12.84
C ASP A 41 -0.31 6.52 -11.60
N VAL A 42 -1.51 6.95 -11.20
CA VAL A 42 -2.22 6.42 -10.03
C VAL A 42 -2.54 4.92 -10.16
N PRO A 43 -3.05 4.42 -11.30
CA PRO A 43 -3.20 2.98 -11.52
C PRO A 43 -1.90 2.20 -11.31
N HIS A 44 -0.78 2.66 -11.88
CA HIS A 44 0.51 2.01 -11.70
C HIS A 44 0.97 2.02 -10.24
N PHE A 45 0.85 3.16 -9.55
CA PHE A 45 1.17 3.27 -8.14
C PHE A 45 0.44 2.22 -7.30
N PHE A 46 -0.88 2.06 -7.48
CA PHE A 46 -1.63 1.06 -6.73
C PHE A 46 -1.26 -0.38 -7.12
N ARG A 47 -0.86 -0.65 -8.38
CA ARG A 47 -0.31 -1.97 -8.75
C ARG A 47 0.98 -2.28 -7.98
N VAL A 48 1.91 -1.33 -7.88
CA VAL A 48 3.16 -1.50 -7.13
C VAL A 48 2.89 -1.70 -5.63
N VAL A 49 2.02 -0.88 -5.03
CA VAL A 49 1.63 -1.04 -3.62
C VAL A 49 1.01 -2.42 -3.38
N ALA A 50 0.07 -2.84 -4.23
CA ALA A 50 -0.55 -4.15 -4.13
C ALA A 50 0.46 -5.30 -4.24
N ALA A 51 1.42 -5.20 -5.16
CA ALA A 51 2.51 -6.16 -5.30
C ALA A 51 3.36 -6.26 -4.02
N GLY A 52 3.65 -5.13 -3.39
CA GLY A 52 4.37 -5.09 -2.11
C GLY A 52 3.64 -5.83 -0.98
N PHE A 53 2.33 -5.69 -0.90
CA PHE A 53 1.49 -6.35 0.12
C PHE A 53 1.05 -7.78 -0.25
N SER A 54 1.39 -8.28 -1.44
CA SER A 54 0.98 -9.61 -1.93
C SER A 54 1.54 -10.77 -1.10
N GLN A 55 2.65 -10.57 -0.39
CA GLN A 55 3.31 -11.59 0.42
C GLN A 55 3.70 -11.04 1.81
N PRO A 56 2.76 -10.96 2.77
CA PRO A 56 2.93 -10.22 4.05
C PRO A 56 4.09 -10.67 4.95
N ARG A 57 4.63 -11.87 4.72
CA ARG A 57 5.72 -12.44 5.53
C ARG A 57 7.08 -12.39 4.84
N LYS A 58 7.14 -11.91 3.59
CA LYS A 58 8.38 -11.85 2.81
C LYS A 58 8.99 -10.45 2.88
N GLN A 59 10.31 -10.39 2.70
CA GLN A 59 11.01 -9.13 2.47
C GLN A 59 10.47 -8.46 1.20
N LEU A 60 10.44 -7.13 1.20
CA LEU A 60 9.84 -6.29 0.17
C LEU A 60 10.38 -6.61 -1.22
N LYS A 61 11.70 -6.83 -1.34
CA LYS A 61 12.33 -7.22 -2.62
C LYS A 61 11.71 -8.49 -3.24
N ASN A 62 11.33 -9.46 -2.41
CA ASN A 62 10.76 -10.73 -2.88
C ASN A 62 9.27 -10.56 -3.20
N ALA A 63 8.54 -9.79 -2.40
CA ALA A 63 7.13 -9.51 -2.63
C ALA A 63 6.93 -8.74 -3.95
N LEU A 64 7.72 -7.68 -4.17
CA LEU A 64 7.68 -6.89 -5.40
C LEU A 64 8.16 -7.66 -6.63
N ALA A 65 9.26 -8.41 -6.54
CA ALA A 65 9.76 -9.22 -7.66
C ALA A 65 8.70 -10.20 -8.16
N HIS A 66 8.07 -10.94 -7.24
CA HIS A 66 6.99 -11.86 -7.57
C HIS A 66 5.72 -11.13 -8.04
N GLY A 67 5.30 -10.07 -7.34
CA GLY A 67 4.05 -9.37 -7.64
C GLY A 67 4.08 -8.55 -8.94
N LEU A 68 5.26 -8.18 -9.42
CA LEU A 68 5.46 -7.42 -10.65
C LEU A 68 6.09 -8.24 -11.80
N GLY A 69 6.42 -9.51 -11.56
CA GLY A 69 7.11 -10.35 -12.55
C GLY A 69 8.53 -9.88 -12.89
N LEU A 70 9.23 -9.27 -11.92
CA LEU A 70 10.54 -8.67 -12.14
C LEU A 70 11.68 -9.50 -11.56
N PRO A 71 12.88 -9.45 -12.17
CA PRO A 71 14.08 -9.96 -11.54
C PRO A 71 14.33 -9.29 -10.19
N VAL A 72 14.68 -10.08 -9.17
CA VAL A 72 14.94 -9.55 -7.82
C VAL A 72 16.06 -8.50 -7.81
N ALA A 73 17.06 -8.61 -8.69
CA ALA A 73 18.14 -7.64 -8.84
C ALA A 73 17.60 -6.24 -9.23
N THR A 74 16.74 -6.17 -10.25
CA THR A 74 16.08 -4.93 -10.69
C THR A 74 15.27 -4.27 -9.56
N VAL A 75 14.58 -5.08 -8.76
CA VAL A 75 13.82 -4.58 -7.60
C VAL A 75 14.75 -4.04 -6.51
N ILE A 76 15.88 -4.71 -6.23
CA ILE A 76 16.87 -4.23 -5.25
C ILE A 76 17.45 -2.88 -5.70
N GLU A 77 17.77 -2.72 -6.98
CA GLU A 77 18.26 -1.46 -7.55
C GLU A 77 17.23 -0.34 -7.37
N ALA A 78 15.97 -0.59 -7.73
CA ALA A 78 14.89 0.38 -7.58
C ALA A 78 14.65 0.78 -6.10
N LEU A 79 14.68 -0.19 -5.17
CA LEU A 79 14.55 0.05 -3.73
C LEU A 79 15.70 0.90 -3.21
N THR A 80 16.94 0.56 -3.58
CA THR A 80 18.14 1.29 -3.17
C THR A 80 18.11 2.73 -3.70
N ALA A 81 17.72 2.91 -4.96
CA ALA A 81 17.55 4.23 -5.59
C ALA A 81 16.39 5.05 -5.01
N ALA A 82 15.47 4.44 -4.27
CA ALA A 82 14.40 5.10 -3.53
C ALA A 82 14.76 5.36 -2.05
N GLY A 83 15.93 4.91 -1.61
CA GLY A 83 16.40 5.01 -0.22
C GLY A 83 15.72 4.00 0.73
N ILE A 84 15.27 2.86 0.19
CA ILE A 84 14.49 1.84 0.92
C ILE A 84 15.35 0.58 1.08
N ALA A 85 15.44 0.04 2.30
CA ALA A 85 16.19 -1.18 2.56
C ALA A 85 15.46 -2.40 1.96
N PRO A 86 16.12 -3.23 1.12
CA PRO A 86 15.47 -4.36 0.46
C PRO A 86 14.86 -5.42 1.40
N GLN A 87 15.34 -5.46 2.65
CA GLN A 87 14.91 -6.39 3.70
C GLN A 87 13.70 -5.89 4.49
N GLN A 88 13.28 -4.64 4.30
CA GLN A 88 12.05 -4.10 4.91
C GLN A 88 10.83 -4.90 4.46
N ARG A 89 9.70 -4.68 5.14
CA ARG A 89 8.38 -5.22 4.71
C ARG A 89 7.47 -4.08 4.27
N ALA A 90 6.47 -4.41 3.46
CA ALA A 90 5.56 -3.43 2.89
C ALA A 90 4.85 -2.57 3.95
N GLU A 91 4.46 -3.17 5.08
CA GLU A 91 3.81 -2.45 6.19
C GLU A 91 4.70 -1.42 6.89
N SER A 92 6.02 -1.46 6.68
CA SER A 92 6.96 -0.50 7.27
C SER A 92 7.20 0.76 6.43
N LEU A 93 6.71 0.79 5.19
CA LEU A 93 6.89 1.94 4.28
C LEU A 93 5.82 3.01 4.53
N ALA A 94 6.25 4.26 4.56
CA ALA A 94 5.37 5.42 4.52
C ALA A 94 4.82 5.64 3.10
N LEU A 95 3.76 6.45 2.98
CA LEU A 95 3.16 6.77 1.68
C LEU A 95 4.16 7.43 0.72
N ASP A 96 5.04 8.29 1.25
CA ASP A 96 6.11 8.94 0.48
C ASP A 96 7.12 7.94 -0.08
N ASP A 97 7.41 6.85 0.65
CA ASP A 97 8.34 5.81 0.18
C ASP A 97 7.77 5.11 -1.06
N TRP A 98 6.48 4.79 -1.03
CA TRP A 98 5.78 4.22 -2.18
C TRP A 98 5.76 5.18 -3.37
N ALA A 99 5.54 6.48 -3.14
CA ALA A 99 5.53 7.49 -4.19
C ALA A 99 6.90 7.65 -4.86
N ARG A 100 8.00 7.54 -4.09
CA ARG A 100 9.36 7.50 -4.65
C ARG A 100 9.67 6.18 -5.38
N LEU A 101 9.16 5.06 -4.87
CA LEU A 101 9.46 3.74 -5.41
C LEU A 101 8.73 3.45 -6.72
N ALA A 102 7.43 3.74 -6.80
CA ALA A 102 6.58 3.30 -7.92
C ALA A 102 7.14 3.69 -9.30
N PRO A 103 7.57 4.95 -9.56
CA PRO A 103 8.09 5.34 -10.87
C PRO A 103 9.37 4.59 -11.31
N ARG A 104 10.07 3.94 -10.38
CA ARG A 104 11.32 3.20 -10.63
C ARG A 104 11.08 1.74 -11.00
N LEU A 105 9.84 1.27 -10.93
CA LEU A 105 9.47 -0.09 -11.27
C LEU A 105 8.59 -0.03 -12.51
N GLN A 106 8.93 -0.82 -13.52
CA GLN A 106 8.04 -1.06 -14.66
C GLN A 106 7.39 -2.42 -14.43
N VAL A 107 6.09 -2.54 -14.67
CA VAL A 107 5.43 -3.85 -14.56
C VAL A 107 5.96 -4.70 -15.72
N GLY A 108 6.43 -5.92 -15.46
CA GLY A 108 6.81 -6.83 -16.53
C GLY A 108 5.60 -7.10 -17.42
N GLU A 109 5.75 -6.94 -18.74
CA GLU A 109 4.79 -7.49 -19.70
C GLU A 109 4.93 -9.02 -19.65
N TYR A 110 3.83 -9.70 -19.33
CA TYR A 110 3.67 -11.12 -19.61
C TYR A 110 2.92 -11.28 -20.92
#